data_AF-A0A2D9C4H2-F1
#
_entry.id   AF-A0A2D9C4H2-F1
#
_cell.length_a   1.000
_cell.length_b   1.000
_cell.length_c   1.000
_cell.angle_alpha   90.00
_cell.angle_beta   90.00
_cell.angle_gamma   90.00
#
_symmetry.space_group_name_H-M   'P 1'
#
loop_
_entity.id
_entity.type
_entity.pdbx_description
1 polymer ?
#
loop_
_entity_poly.entity_id
_entity_poly.type
_entity_poly.pdbx_seq_one_letter_code
_entity_poly.pdbx_strand_id
1 'polypeptide(L)'
;MRYLNDKRIIYRRTPTTDKPTATYEWGDFYEHGTHEYYALFQSKAKITTYRSLLWHLIVLWYLNLDLTQDEFKEVAWYMSQKENGFVTFNINEELFNKIYYDVCTYDLEDAPKNKPRKLVFKEFSGLSFKEKMQIVGRMVGRNCITTSEIYDAMLMLHDDDEKITVAKIADGLGCSTRTVYRHMTDELKREKNLLNKEI
;
A
#
# COMPACT_ATOMS: atom_id res chain seq x y z
N MET A 1 -10.66 3.64 10.02
CA MET A 1 -11.31 4.25 8.82
C MET A 1 -12.44 5.22 9.13
N ARG A 2 -13.37 4.92 10.07
CA ARG A 2 -14.50 5.82 10.40
C ARG A 2 -14.11 7.30 10.58
N TYR A 3 -13.07 7.60 11.33
CA TYR A 3 -12.59 8.97 11.54
C TYR A 3 -12.27 9.72 10.23
N LEU A 4 -11.57 9.07 9.29
CA LEU A 4 -11.25 9.67 7.99
C LEU A 4 -12.51 9.93 7.18
N ASN A 5 -13.48 9.00 7.20
CA ASN A 5 -14.75 9.16 6.50
C ASN A 5 -15.60 10.29 7.10
N ASP A 6 -15.67 10.36 8.43
CA ASP A 6 -16.43 11.39 9.14
C ASP A 6 -15.88 12.79 8.86
N LYS A 7 -14.55 12.92 8.74
CA LYS A 7 -13.85 14.14 8.32
C LYS A 7 -13.75 14.34 6.81
N ARG A 8 -14.33 13.45 5.99
CA ARG A 8 -14.31 13.48 4.52
C ARG A 8 -12.90 13.52 3.91
N ILE A 9 -11.94 12.89 4.58
CA ILE A 9 -10.55 12.80 4.11
C ILE A 9 -10.47 11.85 2.92
N ILE A 10 -9.88 12.32 1.82
CA ILE A 10 -9.57 11.55 0.62
C ILE A 10 -8.28 10.76 0.87
N TYR A 11 -8.41 9.44 1.05
CA TYR A 11 -7.26 8.54 1.24
C TYR A 11 -7.08 7.56 0.07
N ARG A 12 -7.91 7.67 -0.98
CA ARG A 12 -7.79 6.89 -2.21
C ARG A 12 -8.09 7.77 -3.43
N ARG A 13 -7.38 7.54 -4.54
CA ARG A 13 -7.58 8.18 -5.83
C ARG A 13 -7.14 7.23 -6.94
N THR A 14 -8.03 6.99 -7.90
CA THR A 14 -7.68 6.29 -9.14
C THR A 14 -6.81 7.20 -10.03
N PRO A 15 -6.10 6.64 -11.02
CA PRO A 15 -5.40 7.45 -12.00
C PRO A 15 -6.33 8.48 -12.65
N THR A 16 -5.81 9.69 -12.86
CA THR A 16 -6.59 10.84 -13.33
C THR A 16 -6.20 11.24 -14.75
N THR A 17 -4.92 11.10 -15.09
CA THR A 17 -4.39 11.42 -16.43
C THR A 17 -3.97 10.16 -17.17
N ASP A 18 -3.43 9.15 -16.46
CA ASP A 18 -3.05 7.88 -17.07
C ASP A 18 -4.30 7.08 -17.49
N LYS A 19 -4.38 6.71 -18.76
CA LYS A 19 -5.44 5.85 -19.29
C LYS A 19 -5.02 4.38 -19.26
N PRO A 20 -5.90 3.46 -18.84
CA PRO A 20 -5.60 2.04 -18.89
C PRO A 20 -5.44 1.58 -20.34
N THR A 21 -4.49 0.67 -20.56
CA THR A 21 -4.32 -0.04 -21.83
C THR A 21 -5.52 -0.94 -22.10
N ALA A 22 -6.09 -1.55 -21.04
CA ALA A 22 -7.31 -2.33 -21.12
C ALA A 22 -8.08 -2.28 -19.79
N THR A 23 -9.41 -2.26 -19.88
CA THR A 23 -10.32 -2.32 -18.74
C THR A 23 -11.11 -3.63 -18.78
N TYR A 24 -11.21 -4.27 -17.63
CA TYR A 24 -11.91 -5.54 -17.43
C TYR A 24 -12.96 -5.40 -16.32
N GLU A 25 -13.80 -6.43 -16.17
CA GLU A 25 -14.76 -6.48 -15.06
C GLU A 25 -14.04 -6.41 -13.71
N TRP A 26 -12.92 -7.12 -13.56
CA TRP A 26 -12.15 -7.16 -12.32
C TRP A 26 -11.31 -5.91 -12.03
N GLY A 27 -10.99 -5.09 -13.03
CA GLY A 27 -10.04 -3.98 -12.87
C GLY A 27 -9.39 -3.49 -14.15
N ASP A 28 -8.36 -2.67 -13.98
CA ASP A 28 -7.67 -1.97 -15.06
C ASP A 28 -6.23 -2.46 -15.21
N PHE A 29 -5.77 -2.52 -16.46
CA PHE A 29 -4.41 -2.89 -16.84
C PHE A 29 -3.70 -1.71 -17.52
N TYR A 30 -2.49 -1.43 -17.06
CA TYR A 30 -1.58 -0.40 -17.55
C TYR A 30 -0.27 -1.08 -17.96
N GLU A 31 -0.03 -1.24 -19.26
CA GLU A 31 1.12 -1.99 -19.78
C GLU A 31 2.48 -1.46 -19.27
N HIS A 32 2.59 -0.14 -19.22
CA HIS A 32 3.76 0.59 -18.72
C HIS A 32 3.68 0.91 -17.21
N GLY A 33 2.55 0.58 -16.56
CA GLY A 33 2.25 0.94 -15.19
C GLY A 33 1.79 2.38 -15.02
N THR A 34 1.08 2.65 -13.92
CA THR A 34 0.67 4.01 -13.51
C THR A 34 1.20 4.33 -12.12
N HIS A 35 1.67 5.56 -11.92
CA HIS A 35 2.07 6.08 -10.60
C HIS A 35 0.93 6.82 -9.89
N GLU A 36 -0.16 7.11 -10.60
CA GLU A 36 -1.24 7.97 -10.10
C GLU A 36 -2.26 7.23 -9.21
N TYR A 37 -2.11 5.91 -9.06
CA TYR A 37 -3.02 5.10 -8.23
C TYR A 37 -2.63 5.14 -6.75
N TYR A 38 -3.31 6.00 -5.99
CA TYR A 38 -3.17 6.06 -4.54
C TYR A 38 -4.32 5.28 -3.88
N ALA A 39 -4.01 4.23 -3.13
CA ALA A 39 -5.03 3.46 -2.42
C ALA A 39 -4.57 3.15 -1.00
N LEU A 40 -4.50 4.21 -0.18
CA LEU A 40 -4.11 4.05 1.22
C LEU A 40 -5.14 3.17 1.93
N PHE A 41 -4.65 2.33 2.85
CA PHE A 41 -5.49 1.44 3.67
C PHE A 41 -6.42 0.54 2.82
N GLN A 42 -5.99 0.16 1.61
CA GLN A 42 -6.68 -0.86 0.81
C GLN A 42 -6.46 -2.27 1.39
N SER A 43 -5.28 -2.52 1.94
CA SER A 43 -4.96 -3.72 2.70
C SER A 43 -5.25 -3.53 4.19
N LYS A 44 -5.52 -4.62 4.90
CA LYS A 44 -5.58 -4.70 6.37
C LYS A 44 -4.22 -4.42 7.04
N ALA A 45 -3.12 -4.47 6.28
CA ALA A 45 -1.78 -4.25 6.80
C ALA A 45 -1.62 -2.85 7.43
N LYS A 46 -1.09 -2.82 8.65
CA LYS A 46 -0.80 -1.58 9.38
C LYS A 46 0.57 -1.03 9.01
N ILE A 47 0.78 0.26 9.23
CA ILE A 47 2.04 0.95 8.99
C ILE A 47 3.06 0.50 10.05
N THR A 48 4.18 -0.07 9.61
CA THR A 48 5.21 -0.66 10.48
C THR A 48 6.46 0.20 10.68
N THR A 49 6.62 1.28 9.90
CA THR A 49 7.81 2.14 9.95
C THR A 49 7.48 3.62 9.87
N TYR A 50 8.34 4.47 10.45
CA TYR A 50 8.22 5.93 10.34
C TYR A 50 8.31 6.42 8.89
N ARG A 51 9.16 5.79 8.07
CA ARG A 51 9.27 6.13 6.64
C ARG A 51 7.97 5.87 5.89
N SER A 52 7.31 4.75 6.20
CA SER A 52 6.00 4.45 5.62
C SER A 52 4.95 5.43 6.12
N LEU A 53 4.92 5.77 7.42
CA LEU A 53 4.01 6.79 7.95
C LEU A 53 4.19 8.15 7.27
N LEU A 54 5.43 8.63 7.15
CA LEU A 54 5.76 9.88 6.47
C LEU A 54 5.17 9.89 5.04
N TRP A 55 5.39 8.82 4.27
CA TRP A 55 4.83 8.71 2.92
C TRP A 55 3.29 8.72 2.91
N HIS A 56 2.64 8.01 3.84
CA HIS A 56 1.17 8.01 3.95
C HIS A 56 0.64 9.42 4.24
N LEU A 57 1.29 10.16 5.14
CA LEU A 57 0.91 11.53 5.47
C LEU A 57 1.12 12.49 4.28
N ILE A 58 2.25 12.37 3.57
CA ILE A 58 2.50 13.16 2.35
C ILE A 58 1.41 12.90 1.29
N VAL A 59 1.06 11.63 1.06
CA VAL A 59 -0.02 11.29 0.10
C VAL A 59 -1.36 11.87 0.57
N LEU A 60 -1.70 11.77 1.86
CA LEU A 60 -2.92 12.37 2.38
C LEU A 60 -2.95 13.88 2.21
N TRP A 61 -1.85 14.57 2.50
CA TRP A 61 -1.73 16.01 2.32
C TRP A 61 -1.95 16.40 0.85
N TYR A 62 -1.28 15.69 -0.06
CA TYR A 62 -1.41 15.89 -1.50
C TYR A 62 -2.84 15.62 -2.04
N LEU A 63 -3.55 14.63 -1.49
CA LEU A 63 -4.92 14.31 -1.91
C LEU A 63 -5.98 15.28 -1.36
N ASN A 64 -5.64 16.10 -0.35
CA ASN A 64 -6.56 16.97 0.38
C ASN A 64 -5.99 18.38 0.52
N LEU A 65 -5.65 19.02 -0.60
CA LEU A 65 -5.04 20.36 -0.66
C LEU A 65 -5.94 21.48 -0.12
N ASP A 66 -7.22 21.18 0.11
CA ASP A 66 -8.22 22.07 0.69
C ASP A 66 -8.20 22.11 2.22
N LEU A 67 -7.52 21.16 2.87
CA LEU A 67 -7.35 21.17 4.33
C LEU A 67 -6.42 22.28 4.78
N THR A 68 -6.77 22.93 5.88
CA THR A 68 -5.85 23.78 6.61
C THR A 68 -4.75 22.95 7.29
N GLN A 69 -3.62 23.58 7.62
CA GLN A 69 -2.54 22.91 8.34
C GLN A 69 -3.03 22.36 9.69
N ASP A 70 -3.88 23.09 10.42
CA ASP A 70 -4.39 22.62 11.71
C ASP A 70 -5.30 21.40 11.56
N GLU A 71 -6.21 21.41 10.58
CA GLU A 71 -7.07 20.26 10.28
C GLU A 71 -6.26 19.02 9.92
N PHE A 72 -5.23 19.19 9.08
CA PHE A 72 -4.37 18.08 8.70
C PHE A 72 -3.47 17.62 9.84
N LYS A 73 -2.97 18.52 10.70
CA LYS A 73 -2.23 18.16 11.90
C LYS A 73 -3.05 17.25 12.82
N GLU A 74 -4.33 17.56 13.00
CA GLU A 74 -5.23 16.70 13.78
C GLU A 74 -5.37 15.30 13.17
N VAL A 75 -5.55 15.22 11.85
CA VAL A 75 -5.66 13.93 11.12
C VAL A 75 -4.35 13.14 11.24
N ALA A 76 -3.22 13.81 11.00
CA ALA A 76 -1.90 13.22 11.09
C ALA A 76 -1.60 12.71 12.51
N TRP A 77 -1.94 13.50 13.54
CA TRP A 77 -1.80 13.12 14.94
C TRP A 77 -2.67 11.91 15.27
N TYR A 78 -3.93 11.93 14.87
CA TYR A 78 -4.86 10.82 15.08
C TYR A 78 -4.33 9.53 14.47
N MET A 79 -3.87 9.56 13.22
CA MET A 79 -3.31 8.38 12.56
C MET A 79 -2.00 7.89 13.18
N SER A 80 -1.23 8.80 13.78
CA SER A 80 0.03 8.51 14.45
C SER A 80 -0.14 7.79 15.79
N GLN A 81 -1.35 7.78 16.37
CA GLN A 81 -1.63 7.06 17.60
C GLN A 81 -1.87 5.58 17.32
N LYS A 82 -1.13 4.72 18.02
CA LYS A 82 -1.19 3.26 17.85
C LYS A 82 -2.59 2.71 18.12
N GLU A 83 -3.28 3.28 19.09
CA GLU A 83 -4.62 2.89 19.54
C GLU A 83 -5.67 3.07 18.43
N ASN A 84 -5.41 3.96 17.47
CA ASN A 84 -6.30 4.20 16.32
C ASN A 84 -6.10 3.20 15.17
N GLY A 85 -5.13 2.28 15.29
CA GLY A 85 -5.01 1.10 14.44
C GLY A 85 -4.38 1.33 13.06
N PHE A 86 -3.80 2.49 12.79
CA PHE A 86 -3.07 2.76 11.53
C PHE A 86 -1.60 2.35 11.60
N VAL A 87 -0.97 2.51 12.75
CA VAL A 87 0.45 2.20 13.00
C VAL A 87 0.61 1.08 14.01
N THR A 88 1.73 0.35 13.97
CA THR A 88 2.03 -0.72 14.95
C THR A 88 2.95 -0.28 16.10
N PHE A 89 3.49 0.94 16.02
CA PHE A 89 4.48 1.50 16.92
C PHE A 89 3.95 2.76 17.61
N ASN A 90 4.51 3.10 18.77
CA ASN A 90 4.15 4.31 19.50
C ASN A 90 4.97 5.50 18.98
N ILE A 91 4.34 6.67 18.89
CA ILE A 91 4.97 7.92 18.48
C ILE A 91 4.78 8.93 19.62
N ASN A 92 5.87 9.49 20.11
CA ASN A 92 5.80 10.60 21.07
C ASN A 92 5.62 11.94 20.33
N GLU A 93 5.24 12.97 21.07
CA GLU A 93 4.94 14.29 20.49
C GLU A 93 6.14 14.90 19.73
N GLU A 94 7.35 14.75 20.26
CA GLU A 94 8.57 15.25 19.62
C GLU A 94 8.81 14.60 18.24
N LEU A 95 8.74 13.27 18.17
CA LEU A 95 8.91 12.54 16.92
C LEU A 95 7.79 12.84 15.93
N PHE A 96 6.55 12.96 16.41
CA PHE A 96 5.43 13.37 15.58
C PHE A 96 5.67 14.75 14.97
N ASN A 97 6.06 15.74 15.77
CA ASN A 97 6.32 17.09 15.29
C ASN A 97 7.42 17.11 14.22
N LYS A 98 8.45 16.26 14.37
CA LYS A 98 9.48 16.09 13.34
C LYS A 98 8.91 15.51 12.04
N ILE A 99 8.17 14.40 12.12
CA ILE A 99 7.54 13.80 10.93
C ILE A 99 6.58 14.79 10.27
N TYR A 100 5.76 15.49 11.06
CA TYR A 100 4.80 16.48 10.58
C TYR A 100 5.49 17.66 9.89
N TYR A 101 6.61 18.14 10.44
CA TYR A 101 7.44 19.16 9.79
C TYR A 101 7.96 18.69 8.43
N ASP A 102 8.48 17.45 8.35
CA ASP A 102 8.93 16.85 7.08
C ASP A 102 7.78 16.75 6.05
N VAL A 103 6.53 16.51 6.49
CA VAL A 103 5.35 16.53 5.60
C VAL A 103 5.03 17.94 5.11
N CYS A 104 5.00 18.92 6.01
CA CYS A 104 4.63 20.30 5.65
C CYS A 104 5.66 20.99 4.76
N THR A 105 6.92 20.55 4.83
CA THR A 105 8.01 21.04 3.99
C THR A 105 8.18 20.25 2.69
N TYR A 106 7.37 19.20 2.51
CA TYR A 106 7.37 18.44 1.27
C TYR A 106 6.80 19.28 0.14
N ASP A 107 7.56 19.35 -0.95
CA ASP A 107 7.12 20.06 -2.15
C ASP A 107 5.98 19.30 -2.85
N LEU A 108 4.83 19.95 -2.96
CA LEU A 108 3.62 19.41 -3.57
C LEU A 108 3.46 19.82 -5.04
N GLU A 109 4.43 20.53 -5.64
CA GLU A 109 4.44 20.80 -7.07
C GLU A 109 4.40 19.50 -7.89
N ASP A 110 5.10 18.47 -7.40
CA ASP A 110 5.07 17.13 -7.96
C ASP A 110 4.22 16.17 -7.12
N ALA A 111 3.53 15.26 -7.80
CA ALA A 111 2.79 14.19 -7.13
C ALA A 111 3.75 13.29 -6.30
N PRO A 112 3.37 12.88 -5.08
CA PRO A 112 4.21 12.03 -4.25
C PRO A 112 4.59 10.75 -4.97
N LYS A 113 5.89 10.42 -4.95
CA LYS A 113 6.41 9.22 -5.61
C LYS A 113 5.66 7.98 -5.15
N ASN A 114 5.10 7.24 -6.09
CA ASN A 114 4.36 6.01 -5.83
C ASN A 114 4.96 4.86 -6.63
N LYS A 115 4.70 3.62 -6.21
CA LYS A 115 5.11 2.43 -6.96
C LYS A 115 4.25 2.35 -8.24
N PRO A 116 4.86 2.11 -9.43
CA PRO A 116 4.08 1.91 -10.64
C PRO A 116 3.23 0.64 -10.52
N ARG A 117 1.93 0.77 -10.76
CA ARG A 117 0.98 -0.34 -10.76
C ARG A 117 0.61 -0.69 -12.19
N LYS A 118 0.91 -1.92 -12.62
CA LYS A 118 0.42 -2.44 -13.91
C LYS A 118 -1.02 -2.94 -13.83
N LEU A 119 -1.47 -3.32 -12.64
CA LEU A 119 -2.80 -3.83 -12.39
C LEU A 119 -3.41 -3.06 -11.24
N VAL A 120 -4.65 -2.60 -11.45
CA VAL A 120 -5.47 -1.94 -10.44
C VAL A 120 -6.77 -2.74 -10.32
N PHE A 121 -6.89 -3.52 -9.24
CA PHE A 121 -8.10 -4.30 -8.97
C PHE A 121 -9.20 -3.39 -8.43
N LYS A 122 -10.44 -3.60 -8.87
CA LYS A 122 -11.60 -2.96 -8.25
C LYS A 122 -11.78 -3.50 -6.82
N GLU A 123 -12.14 -2.61 -5.92
CA GLU A 123 -12.32 -2.91 -4.49
C GLU A 123 -13.33 -4.03 -4.26
N PHE A 124 -14.44 -4.03 -5.00
CA PHE A 124 -15.48 -5.06 -4.95
C PHE A 124 -15.41 -6.03 -6.12
N SER A 125 -14.20 -6.40 -6.56
CA SER A 125 -14.02 -7.37 -7.64
C SER A 125 -14.46 -8.80 -7.28
N GLY A 126 -14.61 -9.11 -5.98
CA GLY A 126 -15.00 -10.44 -5.49
C GLY A 126 -13.92 -11.52 -5.64
N LEU A 127 -12.72 -11.14 -6.10
CA LEU A 127 -11.62 -12.07 -6.36
C LEU A 127 -10.86 -12.44 -5.09
N SER A 128 -10.66 -13.74 -4.89
CA SER A 128 -9.74 -14.31 -3.91
C SER A 128 -8.26 -14.02 -4.24
N PHE A 129 -7.36 -14.23 -3.27
CA PHE A 129 -5.91 -14.21 -3.53
C PHE A 129 -5.51 -15.03 -4.76
N LYS A 130 -6.00 -16.28 -4.85
CA LYS A 130 -5.63 -17.20 -5.94
C LYS A 130 -6.03 -16.66 -7.30
N GLU A 131 -7.22 -16.08 -7.41
CA GLU A 131 -7.72 -15.51 -8.67
C GLU A 131 -6.97 -14.22 -9.04
N LYS A 132 -6.71 -13.33 -8.07
CA LYS A 132 -5.89 -12.14 -8.30
C LYS A 132 -4.50 -12.53 -8.80
N MET A 133 -3.87 -13.52 -8.19
CA MET A 133 -2.56 -14.02 -8.61
C MET A 133 -2.56 -14.65 -10.00
N GLN A 134 -3.61 -15.40 -10.36
CA GLN A 134 -3.76 -15.92 -11.72
C GLN A 134 -3.86 -14.81 -12.77
N ILE A 135 -4.56 -13.72 -12.47
CA ILE A 135 -4.65 -12.54 -13.33
C ILE A 135 -3.29 -11.87 -13.45
N VAL A 136 -2.59 -11.63 -12.32
CA VAL A 136 -1.23 -11.06 -12.32
C VAL A 136 -0.30 -11.86 -13.23
N GLY A 137 -0.26 -13.19 -13.05
CA GLY A 137 0.61 -14.06 -13.84
C GLY A 137 0.26 -14.09 -15.33
N ARG A 138 -1.02 -13.92 -15.70
CA ARG A 138 -1.47 -13.86 -17.10
C ARG A 138 -1.14 -12.53 -17.76
N MET A 139 -1.33 -11.42 -17.06
CA MET A 139 -1.24 -10.08 -17.62
C MET A 139 0.19 -9.52 -17.61
N VAL A 140 0.95 -9.74 -16.53
CA VAL A 140 2.30 -9.18 -16.37
C VAL A 140 3.38 -10.14 -16.88
N GLY A 141 3.06 -11.44 -16.96
CA GLY A 141 4.00 -12.50 -17.32
C GLY A 141 4.88 -12.92 -16.16
N ARG A 142 5.46 -14.13 -16.23
CA ARG A 142 6.23 -14.76 -15.14
C ARG A 142 7.74 -14.51 -15.20
N ASN A 143 8.20 -13.62 -16.08
CA ASN A 143 9.59 -13.69 -16.56
C ASN A 143 10.62 -13.14 -15.58
N CYS A 144 10.24 -12.36 -14.56
CA CYS A 144 11.11 -12.00 -13.44
C CYS A 144 10.28 -11.62 -12.22
N ILE A 145 10.42 -12.36 -11.12
CA ILE A 145 9.81 -11.98 -9.84
C ILE A 145 10.59 -10.83 -9.23
N THR A 146 9.86 -9.77 -8.92
CA THR A 146 10.36 -8.58 -8.24
C THR A 146 10.10 -8.68 -6.74
N THR A 147 10.90 -7.97 -5.95
CA THR A 147 10.62 -7.71 -4.52
C THR A 147 9.22 -7.16 -4.30
N SER A 148 8.76 -6.38 -5.28
CA SER A 148 7.49 -5.71 -5.29
C SER A 148 6.31 -6.68 -5.42
N GLU A 149 6.42 -7.72 -6.26
CA GLU A 149 5.39 -8.75 -6.43
C GLU A 149 5.35 -9.69 -5.22
N ILE A 150 6.51 -9.96 -4.60
CA ILE A 150 6.56 -10.69 -3.33
C ILE A 150 5.79 -9.91 -2.26
N TYR A 151 6.01 -8.60 -2.15
CA TYR A 151 5.30 -7.77 -1.19
C TYR A 151 3.78 -7.74 -1.46
N ASP A 152 3.37 -7.57 -2.72
CA ASP A 152 1.95 -7.58 -3.08
C ASP A 152 1.29 -8.93 -2.74
N ALA A 153 1.97 -10.04 -2.99
CA ALA A 153 1.49 -11.37 -2.60
C ALA A 153 1.38 -11.52 -1.07
N MET A 154 2.31 -10.94 -0.31
CA MET A 154 2.25 -10.93 1.16
C MET A 154 1.04 -10.13 1.67
N LEU A 155 0.75 -8.97 1.07
CA LEU A 155 -0.42 -8.15 1.42
C LEU A 155 -1.73 -8.88 1.11
N MET A 156 -1.84 -9.49 -0.06
CA MET A 156 -3.06 -10.23 -0.41
C MET A 156 -3.29 -11.45 0.49
N LEU A 157 -2.23 -12.18 0.87
CA LEU A 157 -2.35 -13.27 1.86
C LEU A 157 -2.79 -12.74 3.23
N HIS A 158 -2.23 -11.62 3.67
CA HIS A 158 -2.62 -10.97 4.91
C HIS A 158 -4.10 -10.53 4.88
N ASP A 159 -4.56 -9.97 3.76
CA ASP A 159 -5.94 -9.52 3.60
C ASP A 159 -6.95 -10.68 3.66
N ASP A 160 -6.54 -11.87 3.19
CA ASP A 160 -7.32 -13.10 3.26
C ASP A 160 -7.19 -13.83 4.62
N ASP A 161 -6.60 -13.19 5.64
CA ASP A 161 -6.32 -13.76 6.99
C ASP A 161 -5.49 -15.06 6.93
N GLU A 162 -4.68 -15.21 5.89
CA GLU A 162 -3.89 -16.41 5.61
C GLU A 162 -2.44 -16.25 6.07
N LYS A 163 -1.96 -17.20 6.89
CA LYS A 163 -0.55 -17.19 7.34
C LYS A 163 0.41 -17.11 6.15
N ILE A 164 1.25 -16.08 6.14
CA ILE A 164 2.18 -15.77 5.07
C ILE A 164 3.39 -16.70 5.16
N THR A 165 3.48 -17.64 4.23
CA THR A 165 4.61 -18.56 4.10
C THR A 165 5.28 -18.40 2.74
N VAL A 166 6.59 -18.71 2.66
CA VAL A 166 7.32 -18.67 1.39
C VAL A 166 6.72 -19.66 0.38
N ALA A 167 6.17 -20.77 0.85
CA ALA A 167 5.47 -21.74 0.01
C ALA A 167 4.22 -21.13 -0.66
N LYS A 168 3.36 -20.44 0.10
CA LYS A 168 2.17 -19.78 -0.45
C LYS A 168 2.51 -18.64 -1.40
N ILE A 169 3.54 -17.86 -1.09
CA ILE A 169 4.05 -16.81 -1.99
C ILE A 169 4.52 -17.45 -3.31
N ALA A 170 5.31 -18.52 -3.23
CA ALA A 170 5.83 -19.21 -4.40
C ALA A 170 4.71 -19.83 -5.26
N ASP A 171 3.72 -20.45 -4.64
CA ASP A 171 2.54 -21.00 -5.31
C ASP A 171 1.74 -19.91 -6.03
N GLY A 172 1.42 -18.80 -5.34
CA GLY A 172 0.71 -17.67 -5.92
C GLY A 172 1.47 -17.04 -7.09
N LEU A 173 2.78 -16.85 -6.96
CA LEU A 173 3.63 -16.29 -8.03
C LEU A 173 3.96 -17.31 -9.14
N GLY A 174 3.59 -18.58 -8.98
CA GLY A 174 3.87 -19.65 -9.93
C GLY A 174 5.37 -19.91 -10.12
N CYS A 175 6.16 -19.86 -9.04
CA CYS A 175 7.60 -20.06 -9.07
C CYS A 175 8.11 -21.03 -7.98
N SER A 176 9.41 -21.32 -7.99
CA SER A 176 10.04 -22.08 -6.92
C SER A 176 10.22 -21.26 -5.64
N THR A 177 10.20 -21.91 -4.47
CA THR A 177 10.55 -21.26 -3.19
C THR A 177 11.96 -20.69 -3.21
N ARG A 178 12.90 -21.34 -3.92
CA ARG A 178 14.27 -20.83 -4.14
C ARG A 178 14.28 -19.49 -4.87
N THR A 179 13.38 -19.28 -5.83
CA THR A 179 13.23 -18.00 -6.53
C THR A 179 12.76 -16.93 -5.55
N VAL A 180 11.75 -17.21 -4.72
CA VAL A 180 11.27 -16.28 -3.69
C VAL A 180 12.39 -15.91 -2.72
N TYR A 181 13.15 -16.89 -2.19
CA TYR A 181 14.25 -16.61 -1.27
C TYR A 181 15.34 -15.72 -1.87
N ARG A 182 15.59 -15.81 -3.17
CA ARG A 182 16.59 -14.98 -3.87
C ARG A 182 16.22 -13.50 -3.91
N HIS A 183 14.92 -13.20 -3.98
CA HIS A 183 14.40 -11.84 -4.02
C HIS A 183 13.83 -11.37 -2.66
N MET A 184 13.86 -12.24 -1.64
CA MET A 184 13.40 -11.91 -0.30
C MET A 184 14.47 -11.11 0.46
N THR A 185 14.40 -9.79 0.35
CA THR A 185 15.26 -8.86 1.10
C THR A 185 15.01 -8.97 2.60
N ASP A 186 15.95 -8.46 3.41
CA ASP A 186 15.78 -8.47 4.86
C ASP A 186 14.60 -7.60 5.32
N GLU A 187 14.30 -6.53 4.59
CA GLU A 187 13.08 -5.74 4.78
C GLU A 187 11.82 -6.58 4.59
N LEU A 188 11.71 -7.35 3.49
CA LEU A 188 10.58 -8.24 3.25
C LEU A 188 10.47 -9.35 4.30
N LYS A 189 11.59 -9.89 4.79
CA LYS A 189 11.57 -10.89 5.88
C LYS A 189 11.01 -10.30 7.16
N ARG A 190 11.44 -9.08 7.52
CA ARG A 190 10.95 -8.36 8.71
C ARG A 190 9.46 -8.07 8.57
N GLU A 191 9.06 -7.52 7.43
CA GLU A 191 7.67 -7.17 7.14
C GLU A 191 6.77 -8.40 7.18
N LYS A 192 7.19 -9.53 6.58
CA LYS A 192 6.47 -10.81 6.66
C LYS A 192 6.23 -11.26 8.11
N ASN A 193 7.22 -11.08 8.97
CA ASN A 193 7.09 -11.44 10.38
C ASN A 193 6.17 -10.48 11.13
N LEU A 194 6.12 -9.21 10.76
CA LEU A 194 5.21 -8.22 11.34
C LEU A 194 3.76 -8.49 10.91
N LEU A 195 3.53 -8.65 9.61
CA LEU A 195 2.21 -8.99 9.07
C LEU A 195 1.65 -10.27 9.69
N ASN A 196 2.46 -11.34 9.81
CA ASN A 196 2.03 -12.58 10.46
C ASN A 196 1.71 -12.46 11.96
N LYS A 197 2.16 -11.39 12.64
CA LYS A 197 1.81 -11.15 14.06
C LYS A 197 0.46 -10.43 14.21
N GLU A 198 -0.05 -9.85 13.12
CA GLU A 198 -1.30 -9.09 13.08
C GLU A 198 -2.48 -9.92 12.55
N ILE A 199 -2.22 -11.14 12.07
CA ILE A 199 -3.23 -12.18 11.75
C ILE A 199 -3.67 -12.84 13.06
#